data_AF-A0A942YNU3-F1
#
_entry.id   AF-A0A942YNU3-F1
#
_cell.length_a   1.000
_cell.length_b   1.000
_cell.length_c   1.000
_cell.angle_alpha   90.00
_cell.angle_beta   90.00
_cell.angle_gamma   90.00
#
_symmetry.space_group_name_H-M   'P 1'
#
loop_
_entity.id
_entity.type
_entity.pdbx_description
1 polymer ?
#
loop_
_entity_poly.entity_id
_entity_poly.type
_entity_poly.pdbx_seq_one_letter_code
_entity_poly.pdbx_strand_id
1 'polypeptide(L)'
;MGLGPKCIIFDDFTDVSDLTLNGTAMTTTANGRNVLRLTSAGINQDGSAFTSDALPVSRGFCTSFAFQMTDAGGFGDDDGPGADGIVFIVQSSSNTALGEGGGGIGYLGIPKSAGVEFDTFFNDEENIDDPNGNHVGVDLNGSVKSVVVSLIADRLNNGNVWFAWVDYSPKTQLLEVRLSTTSFRPVKPTVTYKVDLQAVIGSKNAYVGFSASTGLGYENQDILFWEFCTPRCP
;
A
#
# COMPACT_ATOMS: atom_id res chain seq x y z
N MET A 1 -13.89 24.21 18.06
CA MET A 1 -13.41 24.60 16.71
C MET A 1 -12.97 23.33 16.02
N GLY A 2 -13.69 22.87 15.00
CA GLY A 2 -13.33 21.65 14.29
C GLY A 2 -12.13 21.94 13.41
N LEU A 3 -11.04 21.19 13.59
CA LEU A 3 -9.91 21.22 12.67
C LEU A 3 -10.43 20.91 11.26
N GLY A 4 -10.09 21.78 10.30
CA GLY A 4 -10.42 21.61 8.88
C GLY A 4 -9.75 20.35 8.30
N PRO A 5 -9.93 20.09 7.00
CA PRO A 5 -9.26 18.97 6.35
C PRO A 5 -7.75 19.02 6.60
N LYS A 6 -7.15 17.92 7.07
CA LYS A 6 -5.70 17.76 7.16
C LYS A 6 -5.28 16.86 6.01
N CYS A 7 -4.46 17.38 5.11
CA CYS A 7 -3.88 16.64 4.01
C CYS A 7 -2.36 16.62 4.14
N ILE A 8 -1.76 15.48 3.78
CA ILE A 8 -0.35 15.38 3.42
C ILE A 8 -0.30 15.15 1.91
N ILE A 9 0.61 15.84 1.23
CA ILE A 9 0.75 15.78 -0.23
C ILE A 9 2.23 15.71 -0.54
N PHE A 10 2.59 14.69 -1.31
CA PHE A 10 3.90 14.45 -1.90
C PHE A 10 3.73 14.48 -3.42
N ASP A 11 3.90 15.67 -4.01
CA ASP A 11 3.90 15.85 -5.48
C ASP A 11 5.00 15.01 -6.14
N ASP A 12 6.12 14.90 -5.42
CA ASP A 12 7.21 13.95 -5.55
C ASP A 12 7.80 13.69 -4.14
N PHE A 13 8.90 12.93 -4.06
CA PHE A 13 9.55 12.59 -2.79
C PHE A 13 10.90 13.29 -2.60
N THR A 14 11.01 14.54 -3.06
CA THR A 14 12.19 15.39 -2.79
C THR A 14 12.31 15.73 -1.31
N ASP A 15 11.18 15.99 -0.65
CA ASP A 15 11.08 16.21 0.80
C ASP A 15 10.23 15.10 1.43
N VAL A 16 10.83 14.38 2.37
CA VAL A 16 10.20 13.30 3.12
C VAL A 16 10.29 13.53 4.62
N SER A 17 10.45 14.78 5.07
CA SER A 17 10.55 15.11 6.50
C SER A 17 9.37 14.63 7.33
N ASP A 18 8.19 14.55 6.69
CA ASP A 18 6.95 14.08 7.29
C ASP A 18 6.79 12.55 7.25
N LEU A 19 7.82 11.83 6.79
CA LEU A 19 7.87 10.37 6.75
C LEU A 19 9.01 9.80 7.60
N THR A 20 8.75 8.65 8.19
CA THR A 20 9.74 7.74 8.76
C THR A 20 9.94 6.59 7.80
N LEU A 21 11.14 6.49 7.21
CA LEU A 21 11.54 5.42 6.31
C LEU A 21 12.24 4.30 7.11
N ASN A 22 11.87 3.05 6.85
CA ASN A 22 12.37 1.88 7.56
C ASN A 22 12.87 0.81 6.57
N GLY A 23 13.79 -0.03 7.05
CA GLY A 23 14.37 -1.10 6.24
C GLY A 23 15.13 -0.54 5.04
N THR A 24 14.75 -1.00 3.86
CA THR A 24 15.37 -0.62 2.58
C THR A 24 14.71 0.60 1.92
N ALA A 25 13.63 1.13 2.51
CA ALA A 25 12.92 2.26 1.95
C ALA A 25 13.81 3.51 1.89
N MET A 26 13.83 4.18 0.74
CA MET A 26 14.67 5.35 0.48
C MET A 26 14.06 6.28 -0.56
N THR A 27 14.56 7.51 -0.64
CA THR A 27 14.29 8.38 -1.78
C THR A 27 15.36 8.20 -2.85
N THR A 28 14.95 8.16 -4.11
CA THR A 28 15.87 8.05 -5.25
C THR A 28 15.29 8.73 -6.49
N THR A 29 16.11 8.93 -7.53
CA THR A 29 15.63 9.45 -8.81
C THR A 29 15.37 8.30 -9.77
N ALA A 30 14.12 8.15 -10.21
CA ALA A 30 13.70 7.21 -11.26
C ALA A 30 13.03 7.98 -12.40
N ASN A 31 13.45 7.73 -13.64
CA ASN A 31 12.91 8.40 -14.83
C ASN A 31 12.87 9.94 -14.74
N GLY A 32 13.86 10.55 -14.07
CA GLY A 32 13.96 12.00 -13.88
C GLY A 32 13.05 12.60 -12.80
N ARG A 33 12.38 11.76 -11.98
CA ARG A 33 11.54 12.17 -10.84
C ARG A 33 12.11 11.60 -9.54
N ASN A 34 11.97 12.34 -8.44
CA ASN A 34 12.25 11.81 -7.10
C ASN A 34 11.07 10.96 -6.61
N VAL A 35 11.34 9.69 -6.33
CA VAL A 35 10.36 8.68 -5.94
C VAL A 35 10.68 8.17 -4.54
N LEU A 36 9.66 7.68 -3.84
CA LEU A 36 9.83 6.85 -2.66
C LEU A 36 9.97 5.40 -3.13
N ARG A 37 11.18 4.87 -3.05
CA ARG A 37 11.47 3.47 -3.34
C ARG A 37 11.33 2.66 -2.06
N LEU A 38 10.35 1.76 -2.02
CA LEU A 38 10.14 0.88 -0.86
C LEU A 38 11.13 -0.28 -0.87
N THR A 39 11.36 -0.88 -2.04
CA THR A 39 12.39 -1.89 -2.29
C THR A 39 13.08 -1.62 -3.62
N SER A 40 14.36 -2.02 -3.72
CA SER A 40 15.06 -2.06 -5.01
C SER A 40 14.93 -3.46 -5.62
N ALA A 41 15.09 -3.55 -6.95
CA ALA A 41 15.15 -4.81 -7.70
C ALA A 41 16.35 -5.67 -7.28
N GLY A 42 16.21 -6.36 -6.15
CA GLY A 42 17.18 -7.26 -5.54
C GLY A 42 16.45 -8.21 -4.59
N ILE A 43 17.09 -9.32 -4.24
CA ILE A 43 16.47 -10.35 -3.40
C ILE A 43 16.36 -9.91 -1.93
N ASN A 44 15.33 -10.40 -1.24
CA ASN A 44 15.12 -10.26 0.21
C ASN A 44 15.25 -8.80 0.72
N GLN A 45 14.62 -7.87 0.01
CA GLN A 45 14.44 -6.48 0.44
C GLN A 45 13.11 -6.33 1.16
N ASP A 46 13.11 -5.56 2.24
CA ASP A 46 11.92 -5.20 3.00
C ASP A 46 11.97 -3.71 3.31
N GLY A 47 10.89 -2.98 3.05
CA GLY A 47 10.84 -1.54 3.31
C GLY A 47 9.47 -1.08 3.72
N SER A 48 9.43 -0.06 4.58
CA SER A 48 8.20 0.66 4.88
C SER A 48 8.45 2.14 5.04
N ALA A 49 7.41 2.94 4.79
CA ALA A 49 7.43 4.37 4.96
C ALA A 49 6.11 4.81 5.57
N PHE A 50 6.14 5.39 6.76
CA PHE A 50 4.95 5.86 7.46
C PHE A 50 5.02 7.35 7.76
N THR A 51 3.88 8.01 7.89
CA THR A 51 3.82 9.36 8.44
C THR A 51 4.56 9.43 9.78
N SER A 52 5.39 10.46 9.96
CA SER A 52 6.14 10.66 11.20
C SER A 52 5.21 10.85 12.40
N ASP A 53 4.09 11.54 12.19
CA ASP A 53 3.01 11.71 13.18
C ASP A 53 1.79 10.84 12.84
N ALA A 54 1.08 10.40 13.88
CA ALA A 54 -0.22 9.75 13.71
C ALA A 54 -1.31 10.74 13.28
N LEU A 55 -2.09 10.39 12.27
CA LEU A 55 -3.15 11.20 11.67
C LEU A 55 -4.55 10.78 12.14
N PRO A 56 -5.52 11.71 12.25
CA PRO A 56 -6.86 11.41 12.75
C PRO A 56 -7.74 10.70 11.70
N VAL A 57 -7.79 9.37 11.75
CA VAL A 57 -8.51 8.53 10.77
C VAL A 57 -9.95 8.16 11.17
N SER A 58 -10.31 8.36 12.45
CA SER A 58 -11.64 8.00 13.00
C SER A 58 -12.85 8.64 12.31
N ARG A 59 -12.63 9.73 11.56
CA ARG A 59 -13.68 10.48 10.88
C ARG A 59 -13.77 10.18 9.37
N GLY A 60 -13.05 9.16 8.90
CA GLY A 60 -12.90 8.85 7.49
C GLY A 60 -11.61 9.41 6.92
N PHE A 61 -11.26 8.91 5.75
CA PHE A 61 -10.13 9.41 4.97
C PHE A 61 -10.37 9.15 3.49
N CYS A 62 -9.61 9.84 2.67
CA CYS A 62 -9.35 9.43 1.30
C CYS A 62 -7.85 9.52 1.05
N THR A 63 -7.36 8.67 0.17
CA THR A 63 -5.99 8.72 -0.31
C THR A 63 -5.96 8.48 -1.80
N SER A 64 -4.98 9.08 -2.47
CA SER A 64 -4.65 8.75 -3.84
C SER A 64 -3.15 8.70 -4.00
N PHE A 65 -2.67 7.73 -4.76
CA PHE A 65 -1.25 7.59 -5.03
C PHE A 65 -1.03 7.01 -6.42
N ALA A 66 0.14 7.30 -6.98
CA ALA A 66 0.63 6.65 -8.16
C ALA A 66 1.82 5.76 -7.78
N PHE A 67 1.84 4.53 -8.27
CA PHE A 67 2.93 3.61 -8.05
C PHE A 67 3.41 3.00 -9.37
N GLN A 68 4.63 2.50 -9.36
CA GLN A 68 5.25 1.84 -10.51
C GLN A 68 6.17 0.74 -10.00
N MET A 69 6.01 -0.45 -10.58
CA MET A 69 6.85 -1.61 -10.33
C MET A 69 7.69 -1.88 -11.58
N THR A 70 9.01 -1.84 -11.47
CA THR A 70 9.95 -1.95 -12.61
C THR A 70 11.06 -2.94 -12.36
N ASP A 71 11.77 -3.34 -13.43
CA ASP A 71 12.90 -4.27 -13.35
C ASP A 71 12.54 -5.62 -12.70
N ALA A 72 11.33 -6.11 -12.95
CA ALA A 72 10.85 -7.40 -12.48
C ALA A 72 11.77 -8.53 -12.95
N GLY A 73 12.28 -9.32 -12.00
CA GLY A 73 13.28 -10.36 -12.23
C GLY A 73 13.30 -11.41 -11.12
N GLY A 74 14.25 -12.33 -11.22
CA GLY A 74 14.43 -13.40 -10.23
C GLY A 74 13.49 -14.58 -10.45
N PHE A 75 13.10 -15.22 -9.34
CA PHE A 75 12.08 -16.27 -9.34
C PHE A 75 10.73 -15.69 -9.78
N GLY A 76 9.88 -16.53 -10.35
CA GLY A 76 8.58 -16.13 -10.87
C GLY A 76 7.57 -17.27 -10.72
N ASP A 77 6.32 -16.93 -10.94
CA ASP A 77 5.19 -17.85 -10.90
C ASP A 77 4.56 -17.97 -12.31
N ASP A 78 3.29 -18.40 -12.37
CA ASP A 78 2.55 -18.52 -13.63
C ASP A 78 2.26 -17.17 -14.31
N ASP A 79 2.32 -16.05 -13.59
CA ASP A 79 2.14 -14.69 -14.12
C ASP A 79 3.48 -14.09 -14.61
N GLY A 80 4.61 -14.52 -14.04
CA GLY A 80 5.95 -14.24 -14.54
C GLY A 80 6.96 -13.92 -13.43
N PRO A 81 8.14 -13.35 -13.77
CA PRO A 81 9.11 -12.92 -12.77
C PRO A 81 8.67 -11.64 -12.06
N GLY A 82 9.25 -11.39 -10.89
CA GLY A 82 8.93 -10.26 -10.01
C GLY A 82 8.20 -10.72 -8.76
N ALA A 83 8.42 -10.02 -7.66
CA ALA A 83 7.74 -10.24 -6.37
C ALA A 83 8.08 -9.08 -5.42
N ASP A 84 7.37 -8.88 -4.30
CA ASP A 84 6.13 -9.56 -3.91
C ASP A 84 4.92 -8.60 -4.02
N GLY A 85 5.11 -7.30 -3.81
CA GLY A 85 4.07 -6.30 -4.04
C GLY A 85 4.22 -5.07 -3.17
N ILE A 86 3.19 -4.22 -3.13
CA ILE A 86 3.11 -3.09 -2.19
C ILE A 86 1.82 -3.17 -1.37
N VAL A 87 1.84 -2.64 -0.15
CA VAL A 87 0.64 -2.49 0.69
C VAL A 87 0.50 -1.03 1.12
N PHE A 88 -0.66 -0.42 0.87
CA PHE A 88 -1.04 0.82 1.55
C PHE A 88 -1.62 0.49 2.93
N ILE A 89 -1.07 1.08 4.00
CA ILE A 89 -1.35 0.68 5.38
C ILE A 89 -1.87 1.84 6.23
N VAL A 90 -2.87 1.55 7.05
CA VAL A 90 -3.31 2.37 8.18
C VAL A 90 -3.16 1.56 9.47
N GLN A 91 -2.31 1.99 10.41
CA GLN A 91 -2.01 1.21 11.63
C GLN A 91 -1.70 2.07 12.86
N SER A 92 -1.89 1.53 14.06
CA SER A 92 -1.72 2.28 15.33
C SER A 92 -0.54 1.83 16.21
N SER A 93 0.35 1.01 15.67
CA SER A 93 1.51 0.43 16.36
C SER A 93 2.70 1.39 16.45
N SER A 94 3.36 1.72 15.33
CA SER A 94 4.56 2.59 15.31
C SER A 94 4.85 3.11 13.90
N ASN A 95 5.38 4.32 13.75
CA ASN A 95 5.91 4.81 12.46
C ASN A 95 7.19 4.06 12.00
N THR A 96 7.74 3.21 12.86
CA THR A 96 8.84 2.29 12.54
C THR A 96 8.40 0.85 12.25
N ALA A 97 7.10 0.60 12.07
CA ALA A 97 6.59 -0.74 11.84
C ALA A 97 7.13 -1.32 10.52
N LEU A 98 7.55 -2.58 10.54
CA LEU A 98 7.93 -3.35 9.36
C LEU A 98 7.55 -4.81 9.65
N GLY A 99 6.68 -5.36 8.82
CA GLY A 99 6.19 -6.75 8.92
C GLY A 99 7.18 -7.75 8.34
N GLU A 100 6.73 -9.00 8.21
CA GLU A 100 7.51 -10.08 7.58
C GLU A 100 7.72 -9.81 6.08
N GLY A 101 8.88 -10.24 5.58
CA GLY A 101 9.29 -10.08 4.19
C GLY A 101 8.77 -11.15 3.23
N GLY A 102 9.19 -11.09 1.97
CA GLY A 102 8.67 -11.95 0.89
C GLY A 102 7.16 -11.82 0.76
N GLY A 103 6.43 -12.94 0.73
CA GLY A 103 4.96 -12.97 0.71
C GLY A 103 4.26 -12.31 1.91
N GLY A 104 5.01 -11.86 2.93
CA GLY A 104 4.47 -10.98 3.97
C GLY A 104 4.30 -9.52 3.54
N ILE A 105 4.89 -9.12 2.40
CA ILE A 105 4.85 -7.78 1.76
C ILE A 105 5.17 -6.63 2.74
N GLY A 106 5.98 -6.90 3.76
CA GLY A 106 6.32 -5.96 4.82
C GLY A 106 5.12 -5.55 5.70
N TYR A 107 4.00 -6.26 5.60
CA TYR A 107 2.75 -6.02 6.33
C TYR A 107 2.41 -7.13 7.34
N LEU A 108 2.65 -8.39 6.98
CA LEU A 108 2.35 -9.55 7.83
C LEU A 108 2.95 -9.37 9.23
N GLY A 109 2.10 -9.48 10.26
CA GLY A 109 2.48 -9.31 11.65
C GLY A 109 2.37 -7.88 12.20
N ILE A 110 2.05 -6.85 11.41
CA ILE A 110 1.75 -5.50 11.93
C ILE A 110 0.33 -5.50 12.53
N PRO A 111 0.13 -5.48 13.86
CA PRO A 111 -1.20 -5.61 14.44
C PRO A 111 -1.97 -4.29 14.39
N LYS A 112 -3.30 -4.35 14.64
CA LYS A 112 -4.18 -3.18 14.72
C LYS A 112 -4.08 -2.28 13.48
N SER A 113 -4.22 -2.92 12.34
CA SER A 113 -3.90 -2.36 11.04
C SER A 113 -4.96 -2.77 10.00
N ALA A 114 -5.05 -1.98 8.95
CA ALA A 114 -5.70 -2.36 7.71
C ALA A 114 -4.75 -2.06 6.55
N GLY A 115 -4.62 -3.02 5.64
CA GLY A 115 -3.82 -2.98 4.43
C GLY A 115 -4.70 -3.03 3.19
N VAL A 116 -4.20 -2.44 2.11
CA VAL A 116 -4.67 -2.68 0.75
C VAL A 116 -3.44 -3.11 -0.04
N GLU A 117 -3.31 -4.39 -0.31
CA GLU A 117 -2.22 -4.96 -1.08
C GLU A 117 -2.45 -4.86 -2.60
N PHE A 118 -1.34 -4.73 -3.32
CA PHE A 118 -1.21 -4.80 -4.76
C PHE A 118 -0.13 -5.86 -4.99
N ASP A 119 -0.58 -7.11 -5.04
CA ASP A 119 0.25 -8.31 -4.99
C ASP A 119 0.64 -8.75 -6.41
N THR A 120 1.90 -9.15 -6.55
CA THR A 120 2.55 -9.51 -7.81
C THR A 120 3.19 -10.91 -7.79
N PHE A 121 2.93 -11.71 -6.75
CA PHE A 121 3.49 -13.05 -6.63
C PHE A 121 2.53 -14.01 -5.93
N PHE A 122 2.40 -15.23 -6.45
CA PHE A 122 1.51 -16.23 -5.86
C PHE A 122 2.16 -16.97 -4.68
N ASN A 123 1.60 -16.78 -3.48
CA ASN A 123 1.93 -17.50 -2.26
C ASN A 123 0.80 -18.47 -1.83
N ASP A 124 1.08 -19.78 -1.85
CA ASP A 124 0.09 -20.84 -1.53
C ASP A 124 0.09 -21.26 -0.06
N GLU A 125 0.88 -20.61 0.80
CA GLU A 125 0.91 -20.88 2.23
C GLU A 125 -0.45 -20.60 2.89
N GLU A 126 -0.90 -21.48 3.81
CA GLU A 126 -2.25 -21.42 4.41
C GLU A 126 -2.61 -20.06 5.04
N ASN A 127 -1.60 -19.36 5.57
CA ASN A 127 -1.72 -18.05 6.22
C ASN A 127 -1.69 -16.85 5.25
N ILE A 128 -1.50 -17.09 3.95
CA ILE A 128 -1.56 -16.11 2.85
C ILE A 128 -2.73 -16.50 1.94
N ASP A 129 -2.67 -17.68 1.32
CA ASP A 129 -3.76 -18.29 0.52
C ASP A 129 -4.19 -17.40 -0.66
N ASP A 130 -3.21 -17.02 -1.48
CA ASP A 130 -3.45 -16.12 -2.61
C ASP A 130 -4.39 -16.72 -3.66
N PRO A 131 -5.18 -15.87 -4.34
CA PRO A 131 -6.02 -16.33 -5.43
C PRO A 131 -5.22 -16.54 -6.74
N ASN A 132 -4.14 -15.78 -6.93
CA ASN A 132 -3.18 -15.79 -8.04
C ASN A 132 -2.03 -14.81 -7.71
N GLY A 133 -0.99 -14.76 -8.53
CA GLY A 133 0.12 -13.81 -8.38
C GLY A 133 -0.11 -12.41 -8.94
N ASN A 134 -1.36 -11.97 -9.12
CA ASN A 134 -1.64 -10.62 -9.60
C ASN A 134 -3.04 -10.16 -9.18
N HIS A 135 -3.14 -9.54 -8.00
CA HIS A 135 -4.41 -9.15 -7.42
C HIS A 135 -4.33 -7.89 -6.56
N VAL A 136 -5.50 -7.34 -6.23
CA VAL A 136 -5.67 -6.30 -5.23
C VAL A 136 -6.51 -6.85 -4.08
N GLY A 137 -6.01 -6.67 -2.87
CA GLY A 137 -6.56 -7.23 -1.66
C GLY A 137 -6.94 -6.21 -0.59
N VAL A 138 -7.66 -6.66 0.44
CA VAL A 138 -7.90 -5.90 1.66
C VAL A 138 -7.55 -6.79 2.83
N ASP A 139 -6.67 -6.29 3.67
CA ASP A 139 -5.97 -7.07 4.67
C ASP A 139 -6.21 -6.49 6.05
N LEU A 140 -6.45 -7.33 7.05
CA LEU A 140 -6.81 -6.85 8.39
C LEU A 140 -5.89 -7.43 9.45
N ASN A 141 -5.53 -6.56 10.40
CA ASN A 141 -4.82 -6.92 11.61
C ASN A 141 -3.50 -7.66 11.35
N GLY A 142 -2.77 -7.23 10.31
CA GLY A 142 -1.46 -7.78 9.95
C GLY A 142 -1.52 -9.20 9.39
N SER A 143 -2.65 -9.63 8.84
CA SER A 143 -2.73 -10.85 8.02
C SER A 143 -2.78 -10.43 6.56
N VAL A 144 -1.94 -11.03 5.71
CA VAL A 144 -1.98 -10.91 4.24
C VAL A 144 -2.96 -11.91 3.60
N LYS A 145 -3.75 -12.60 4.43
CA LYS A 145 -4.87 -13.39 3.92
C LYS A 145 -6.06 -12.47 3.70
N SER A 146 -6.14 -11.96 2.48
CA SER A 146 -7.11 -10.97 2.07
C SER A 146 -8.56 -11.35 2.42
N VAL A 147 -9.29 -10.44 3.08
CA VAL A 147 -10.72 -10.63 3.39
C VAL A 147 -11.63 -10.37 2.20
N VAL A 148 -11.10 -9.72 1.17
CA VAL A 148 -11.72 -9.59 -0.16
C VAL A 148 -10.63 -9.30 -1.19
N VAL A 149 -10.77 -9.91 -2.37
CA VAL A 149 -9.79 -9.82 -3.47
C VAL A 149 -10.48 -9.35 -4.75
N SER A 150 -9.72 -8.72 -5.63
CA SER A 150 -10.04 -8.61 -7.05
C SER A 150 -8.83 -8.99 -7.90
N LEU A 151 -9.02 -9.91 -8.84
CA LEU A 151 -7.99 -10.25 -9.81
C LEU A 151 -7.79 -9.10 -10.78
N ILE A 152 -6.54 -8.79 -11.11
CA ILE A 152 -6.20 -7.74 -12.08
C ILE A 152 -5.80 -8.41 -13.39
N ALA A 153 -6.35 -7.91 -14.50
CA ALA A 153 -6.14 -8.53 -15.81
C ALA A 153 -4.72 -8.28 -16.37
N ASP A 154 -4.22 -7.06 -16.20
CA ASP A 154 -2.86 -6.70 -16.57
C ASP A 154 -1.93 -6.85 -15.36
N ARG A 155 -0.70 -7.32 -15.58
CA ARG A 155 0.31 -7.42 -14.50
C ARG A 155 0.56 -6.06 -13.87
N LEU A 156 0.49 -5.98 -12.54
CA LEU A 156 0.77 -4.76 -11.80
C LEU A 156 2.23 -4.33 -11.98
N ASN A 157 3.16 -5.28 -12.15
CA ASN A 157 4.58 -5.07 -12.41
C ASN A 157 4.99 -5.05 -13.88
N ASN A 158 4.08 -4.66 -14.77
CA ASN A 158 4.36 -4.48 -16.20
C ASN A 158 5.23 -3.24 -16.55
N GLY A 159 5.76 -2.52 -15.56
CA GLY A 159 6.52 -1.29 -15.76
C GLY A 159 5.66 -0.03 -16.02
N ASN A 160 4.35 -0.14 -16.13
CA ASN A 160 3.46 1.01 -16.30
C ASN A 160 3.18 1.69 -14.95
N VAL A 161 2.76 2.96 -15.03
CA VAL A 161 2.27 3.70 -13.86
C VAL A 161 0.83 3.32 -13.57
N TRP A 162 0.57 2.96 -12.33
CA TRP A 162 -0.76 2.67 -11.80
C TRP A 162 -1.19 3.76 -10.83
N PHE A 163 -2.48 4.08 -10.85
CA PHE A 163 -3.10 5.06 -9.97
C PHE A 163 -4.13 4.35 -9.09
N ALA A 164 -4.03 4.56 -7.79
CA ALA A 164 -4.92 3.97 -6.81
C ALA A 164 -5.61 5.04 -5.98
N TRP A 165 -6.84 4.73 -5.56
CA TRP A 165 -7.59 5.51 -4.58
C TRP A 165 -8.15 4.58 -3.52
N VAL A 166 -8.01 4.97 -2.25
CA VAL A 166 -8.60 4.24 -1.12
C VAL A 166 -9.43 5.23 -0.30
N ASP A 167 -10.74 5.03 -0.30
CA ASP A 167 -11.70 5.91 0.37
C ASP A 167 -12.37 5.14 1.52
N TYR A 168 -12.37 5.71 2.73
CA TYR A 168 -13.09 5.16 3.88
C TYR A 168 -14.14 6.11 4.43
N SER A 169 -15.39 5.63 4.51
CA SER A 169 -16.52 6.34 5.11
C SER A 169 -16.97 5.66 6.41
N PRO A 170 -16.79 6.27 7.59
CA PRO A 170 -17.22 5.66 8.85
C PRO A 170 -18.74 5.59 8.99
N LYS A 171 -19.49 6.42 8.24
CA LYS A 171 -20.96 6.42 8.24
C LYS A 171 -21.52 5.15 7.60
N THR A 172 -20.91 4.72 6.49
CA THR A 172 -21.32 3.53 5.75
C THR A 172 -20.47 2.30 6.08
N GLN A 173 -19.34 2.51 6.79
CA GLN A 173 -18.31 1.51 7.04
C GLN A 173 -17.75 0.90 5.75
N LEU A 174 -17.77 1.65 4.64
CA LEU A 174 -17.24 1.18 3.37
C LEU A 174 -15.80 1.64 3.21
N LEU A 175 -14.92 0.68 2.94
CA LEU A 175 -13.60 0.86 2.37
C LEU A 175 -13.68 0.53 0.88
N GLU A 176 -13.43 1.52 0.03
CA GLU A 176 -13.48 1.38 -1.42
C GLU A 176 -12.09 1.59 -2.02
N VAL A 177 -11.63 0.61 -2.79
CA VAL A 177 -10.36 0.66 -3.51
C VAL A 177 -10.66 0.78 -4.99
N ARG A 178 -9.99 1.72 -5.66
CA ARG A 178 -10.06 1.92 -7.11
C ARG A 178 -8.65 1.86 -7.68
N LEU A 179 -8.52 1.23 -8.85
CA LEU A 179 -7.27 1.11 -9.58
C LEU A 179 -7.47 1.53 -11.04
N SER A 180 -6.50 2.25 -11.62
CA SER A 180 -6.49 2.65 -13.02
C SER A 180 -5.08 2.76 -13.57
N THR A 181 -4.91 2.59 -14.87
CA THR A 181 -3.69 2.93 -15.62
C THR A 181 -3.67 4.38 -16.09
N THR A 182 -4.68 5.18 -15.72
CA THR A 182 -4.77 6.61 -16.01
C THR A 182 -4.98 7.40 -14.71
N SER A 183 -4.65 8.68 -14.72
CA SER A 183 -4.86 9.57 -13.56
C SER A 183 -6.33 9.91 -13.29
N PHE A 184 -7.27 9.31 -14.01
CA PHE A 184 -8.71 9.51 -13.79
C PHE A 184 -9.27 8.45 -12.83
N ARG A 185 -9.85 8.91 -11.72
CA ARG A 185 -10.51 8.05 -10.73
C ARG A 185 -11.70 7.31 -11.36
N PRO A 186 -11.70 5.96 -11.40
CA PRO A 186 -12.85 5.19 -11.85
C PRO A 186 -14.08 5.42 -10.97
N VAL A 187 -15.27 5.46 -11.59
CA VAL A 187 -16.54 5.55 -10.85
C VAL A 187 -16.79 4.29 -10.04
N LYS A 188 -16.58 3.12 -10.66
CA LYS A 188 -16.77 1.82 -10.03
C LYS A 188 -15.50 1.43 -9.24
N PRO A 189 -15.60 1.06 -7.96
CA PRO A 189 -14.48 0.51 -7.22
C PRO A 189 -14.06 -0.85 -7.76
N THR A 190 -12.75 -1.10 -7.70
CA THR A 190 -12.12 -2.41 -7.97
C THR A 190 -12.49 -3.38 -6.85
N VAL A 191 -12.35 -2.94 -5.60
CA VAL A 191 -12.72 -3.70 -4.39
C VAL A 191 -13.57 -2.83 -3.49
N THR A 192 -14.57 -3.43 -2.83
CA THR A 192 -15.34 -2.78 -1.78
C THR A 192 -15.50 -3.74 -0.61
N TYR A 193 -15.18 -3.27 0.58
CA TYR A 193 -15.29 -4.04 1.80
C TYR A 193 -16.02 -3.26 2.89
N LYS A 194 -16.89 -3.95 3.64
CA LYS A 194 -17.61 -3.36 4.77
C LYS A 194 -16.86 -3.68 6.06
N VAL A 195 -16.28 -2.65 6.69
CA VAL A 195 -15.43 -2.80 7.88
C VAL A 195 -15.54 -1.64 8.85
N ASP A 196 -15.57 -1.98 10.14
CA ASP A 196 -15.36 -1.03 11.21
C ASP A 196 -13.85 -0.82 11.42
N LEU A 197 -13.23 0.07 10.63
CA LEU A 197 -11.80 0.35 10.76
C LEU A 197 -11.43 0.91 12.13
N GLN A 198 -12.36 1.59 12.82
CA GLN A 198 -12.10 2.10 14.15
C GLN A 198 -11.92 0.96 15.16
N ALA A 199 -12.70 -0.11 15.02
CA ALA A 199 -12.55 -1.32 15.81
C ALA A 199 -11.25 -2.09 15.47
N VAL A 200 -10.91 -2.19 14.18
CA VAL A 200 -9.67 -2.87 13.73
C VAL A 200 -8.42 -2.13 14.21
N ILE A 201 -8.35 -0.82 13.98
CA ILE A 201 -7.18 0.01 14.33
C ILE A 201 -7.10 0.25 15.84
N GLY A 202 -8.22 0.23 16.56
CA GLY A 202 -8.27 0.41 18.02
C GLY A 202 -7.83 1.79 18.52
N SER A 203 -7.65 2.77 17.63
CA SER A 203 -7.21 4.14 17.94
C SER A 203 -7.86 5.15 17.00
N LYS A 204 -8.09 6.38 17.49
CA LYS A 204 -8.62 7.48 16.66
C LYS A 204 -7.59 8.04 15.69
N ASN A 205 -6.31 7.86 16.02
CA ASN A 205 -5.16 8.29 15.22
C ASN A 205 -4.35 7.08 14.79
N ALA A 206 -3.81 7.11 13.58
CA ALA A 206 -3.02 6.04 13.00
C ALA A 206 -1.86 6.61 12.20
N TYR A 207 -0.76 5.88 12.15
CA TYR A 207 0.27 6.07 11.14
C TYR A 207 -0.23 5.51 9.82
N VAL A 208 0.06 6.23 8.75
CA VAL A 208 -0.40 5.90 7.40
C VAL A 208 0.81 5.83 6.49
N GLY A 209 0.84 4.90 5.56
CA GLY A 209 2.02 4.72 4.76
C GLY A 209 1.96 3.52 3.85
N PHE A 210 3.13 3.03 3.49
CA PHE A 210 3.30 1.90 2.60
C PHE A 210 4.32 0.91 3.16
N SER A 211 4.16 -0.36 2.81
CA SER A 211 5.23 -1.36 2.90
C SER A 211 5.37 -2.07 1.57
N ALA A 212 6.52 -2.70 1.39
CA ALA A 212 6.77 -3.54 0.24
C ALA A 212 7.90 -4.51 0.58
N SER A 213 7.89 -5.66 -0.08
CA SER A 213 8.94 -6.68 0.05
C SER A 213 9.26 -7.34 -1.28
N THR A 214 10.41 -7.99 -1.30
CA THR A 214 10.86 -8.90 -2.35
C THR A 214 11.36 -10.19 -1.69
N GLY A 215 11.31 -11.30 -2.42
CA GLY A 215 11.83 -12.60 -2.02
C GLY A 215 12.95 -13.04 -2.96
N LEU A 216 12.77 -14.21 -3.57
CA LEU A 216 13.64 -14.68 -4.65
C LEU A 216 13.24 -14.09 -6.01
N GLY A 217 11.97 -13.70 -6.18
CA GLY A 217 11.52 -12.73 -7.17
C GLY A 217 11.74 -11.32 -6.64
N TYR A 218 11.93 -10.35 -7.52
CA TYR A 218 12.20 -8.96 -7.12
C TYR A 218 11.80 -7.96 -8.19
N GLU A 219 11.58 -6.72 -7.77
CA GLU A 219 11.32 -5.56 -8.61
C GLU A 219 11.60 -4.27 -7.82
N ASN A 220 11.76 -3.13 -8.48
CA ASN A 220 11.70 -1.85 -7.79
C ASN A 220 10.23 -1.54 -7.48
N GLN A 221 9.91 -1.20 -6.23
CA GLN A 221 8.55 -0.84 -5.81
C GLN A 221 8.51 0.65 -5.45
N ASP A 222 8.12 1.48 -6.42
CA ASP A 222 8.19 2.93 -6.31
C ASP A 222 6.80 3.56 -6.12
N ILE A 223 6.68 4.46 -5.14
CA ILE A 223 5.59 5.44 -5.05
C ILE A 223 6.06 6.73 -5.72
N LEU A 224 5.28 7.22 -6.67
CA LEU A 224 5.62 8.37 -7.51
C LEU A 224 4.97 9.67 -7.02
N PHE A 225 3.79 9.56 -6.43
CA PHE A 225 2.96 10.64 -5.90
C PHE A 225 2.10 10.08 -4.78
N TRP A 226 1.81 10.87 -3.75
CA TRP A 226 0.87 10.48 -2.71
C TRP A 226 0.14 11.68 -2.09
N GLU A 227 -1.19 11.57 -1.97
CA GLU A 227 -2.03 12.44 -1.19
C GLU A 227 -2.85 11.62 -0.19
N PHE A 228 -2.90 12.04 1.06
CA PHE A 228 -3.78 11.47 2.08
C PHE A 228 -4.47 12.60 2.85
N CYS A 229 -5.81 12.57 2.90
CA CYS A 229 -6.63 13.60 3.53
C CYS A 229 -7.63 13.03 4.54
N THR A 230 -7.83 13.74 5.65
CA THR A 230 -8.89 13.47 6.63
C THR A 230 -9.73 14.73 6.88
N PRO A 231 -11.05 14.61 7.15
CA PRO A 231 -11.84 13.38 7.10
C PRO A 231 -12.29 12.98 5.68
N ARG A 232 -12.06 13.84 4.69
CA ARG A 232 -12.51 13.67 3.30
C ARG A 232 -11.60 14.47 2.36
N CYS A 233 -11.62 14.08 1.09
CA CYS A 233 -10.97 14.85 0.04
C CYS A 233 -11.65 16.24 -0.09
N PRO A 234 -10.90 17.28 -0.50
CA PRO A 234 -11.45 18.55 -0.93
C PRO A 234 -12.58 18.40 -1.96
#